data_AF-A0A6A7K4A7-F1
#
_entry.id   AF-A0A6A7K4A7-F1
#
_cell.length_a   1.000
_cell.length_b   1.000
_cell.length_c   1.000
_cell.angle_alpha   90.00
_cell.angle_beta   90.00
_cell.angle_gamma   90.00
#
_symmetry.space_group_name_H-M   'P 1'
#
loop_
_entity.id
_entity.type
_entity.pdbx_description
1 polymer ?
#
loop_
_entity_poly.entity_id
_entity_poly.type
_entity_poly.pdbx_seq_one_letter_code
_entity_poly.pdbx_strand_id
1 'polypeptide(L)'
;MRDQIDDYINSILISVLNTNVHQNITDELNDHILSLIEEKIEMGMEEEEALSESLKSIGDPKFLSRKYNSVYSISRLPLILWSVMNILLLSFIFFIILNQLRIFNTIDHLLFIVTILICIISLVLNIKYVTTLNILMKDNLIFVQHKYKRSSSYIENKTNKLFIVGYTILVLLIFSAVFVRIILEGFNQYLVDGNYSILMLLVMHSNYLLGIIVYFKYPKLIITDRGLYIFTDIPKLIRWDDFNQYKWIKDSGAYRLDLSNNKRYKKIYGRFIDVDKIVIDNILKNKKN
;
A
#
# COMPACT_ATOMS: atom_id res chain seq x y z
N MET A 1 -4.63 33.96 -8.84
CA MET A 1 -3.34 33.38 -9.25
C MET A 1 -2.95 32.15 -8.42
N ARG A 2 -2.67 32.28 -7.13
CA ARG A 2 -2.16 31.18 -6.28
C ARG A 2 -3.05 29.92 -6.29
N ASP A 3 -4.37 30.09 -6.21
CA ASP A 3 -5.31 28.96 -6.25
C ASP A 3 -5.24 28.15 -7.56
N GLN A 4 -5.00 28.81 -8.71
CA GLN A 4 -4.89 28.13 -10.00
C GLN A 4 -3.57 27.35 -10.14
N ILE A 5 -2.49 27.89 -9.57
CA ILE A 5 -1.19 27.22 -9.49
C ILE A 5 -1.31 25.98 -8.60
N ASP A 6 -1.91 26.14 -7.42
CA ASP A 6 -2.13 25.05 -6.48
C ASP A 6 -3.01 23.96 -7.10
N ASP A 7 -4.10 24.33 -7.80
CA ASP A 7 -4.97 23.39 -8.52
C ASP A 7 -4.21 22.62 -9.61
N TYR A 8 -3.36 23.32 -10.39
CA TYR A 8 -2.54 22.69 -11.42
C TYR A 8 -1.54 21.69 -10.81
N ILE A 9 -0.80 22.09 -9.77
CA ILE A 9 0.14 21.21 -9.07
C ILE A 9 -0.59 20.02 -8.45
N ASN A 10 -1.73 20.24 -7.80
CA ASN A 10 -2.54 19.18 -7.22
C ASN A 10 -3.00 18.17 -8.28
N SER A 11 -3.36 18.63 -9.49
CA SER A 11 -3.75 17.75 -10.61
C SER A 11 -2.61 16.80 -11.02
N ILE A 12 -1.35 17.22 -10.87
CA ILE A 12 -0.16 16.39 -11.11
C ILE A 12 0.03 15.41 -9.95
N LEU A 13 0.04 15.91 -8.70
CA LEU A 13 0.34 15.12 -7.50
C LEU A 13 -0.67 14.00 -7.25
N ILE A 14 -1.93 14.17 -7.64
CA ILE A 14 -2.97 13.14 -7.56
C ILE A 14 -2.56 11.84 -8.27
N SER A 15 -1.73 11.93 -9.31
CA SER A 15 -1.26 10.78 -10.10
C SER A 15 0.16 10.31 -9.75
N VAL A 16 0.85 10.97 -8.81
CA VAL A 16 2.22 10.61 -8.40
C VAL A 16 2.20 9.60 -7.24
N LEU A 17 2.78 8.42 -7.44
CA LEU A 17 2.78 7.32 -6.46
C LEU A 17 3.54 7.63 -5.17
N ASN A 18 4.65 8.36 -5.30
CA ASN A 18 5.57 8.56 -4.20
C ASN A 18 5.22 9.85 -3.44
N THR A 19 4.44 9.71 -2.37
CA THR A 19 4.03 10.84 -1.53
C THR A 19 5.18 11.55 -0.84
N ASN A 20 6.33 10.89 -0.65
CA ASN A 20 7.47 11.49 0.06
C ASN A 20 8.15 12.60 -0.74
N VAL A 21 7.96 12.64 -2.06
CA VAL A 21 8.54 13.67 -2.93
C VAL A 21 7.54 14.76 -3.30
N HIS A 22 6.29 14.66 -2.85
CA HIS A 22 5.25 15.64 -3.20
C HIS A 22 5.64 17.06 -2.83
N GLN A 23 6.26 17.27 -1.67
CA GLN A 23 6.72 18.60 -1.27
C GLN A 23 7.78 19.12 -2.25
N ASN A 24 8.81 18.31 -2.56
CA ASN A 24 9.87 18.70 -3.49
C ASN A 24 9.31 19.02 -4.89
N ILE A 25 8.36 18.23 -5.39
CA ILE A 25 7.68 18.48 -6.67
C ILE A 25 6.88 19.78 -6.61
N THR A 26 6.20 20.03 -5.48
CA THR A 26 5.42 21.26 -5.27
C THR A 26 6.33 22.49 -5.30
N ASP A 27 7.46 22.42 -4.59
CA ASP A 27 8.41 23.52 -4.52
C ASP A 27 9.05 23.77 -5.90
N GLU A 28 9.52 22.72 -6.60
CA GLU A 28 10.09 22.80 -7.96
C GLU A 28 9.11 23.42 -8.97
N LEU A 29 7.85 22.95 -8.97
CA LEU A 29 6.84 23.46 -9.90
C LEU A 29 6.41 24.88 -9.55
N ASN A 30 6.28 25.23 -8.27
CA ASN A 30 5.95 26.59 -7.87
C ASN A 30 7.03 27.56 -8.31
N ASP A 31 8.30 27.26 -8.05
CA ASP A 31 9.41 28.12 -8.43
C ASP A 31 9.48 28.30 -9.96
N HIS A 32 9.30 27.22 -10.71
CA HIS A 32 9.30 27.26 -12.18
C HIS A 32 8.09 28.03 -12.74
N ILE A 33 6.89 27.84 -12.20
CA ILE A 33 5.69 28.57 -12.62
C ILE A 33 5.85 30.07 -12.35
N LEU A 34 6.30 30.44 -11.16
CA LEU A 34 6.46 31.84 -10.77
C LEU A 34 7.53 32.52 -11.64
N SER A 35 8.66 31.85 -11.91
CA SER A 35 9.68 32.36 -12.80
C SER A 35 9.16 32.62 -14.22
N LEU A 36 8.33 31.72 -14.78
CA LEU A 36 7.72 31.91 -16.10
C LEU A 36 6.71 33.06 -16.11
N ILE A 37 5.95 33.24 -15.02
CA ILE A 37 5.01 34.36 -14.89
C ILE A 37 5.79 35.69 -14.85
N GLU A 38 6.85 35.78 -14.05
CA GLU A 38 7.69 36.97 -13.94
C GLU A 38 8.29 37.34 -15.31
N GLU A 39 8.85 36.37 -16.03
CA GLU A 39 9.43 36.58 -17.36
C GLU A 39 8.39 37.16 -18.36
N LYS A 40 7.15 36.66 -18.33
CA LYS A 40 6.07 37.12 -19.21
C LYS A 40 5.54 38.49 -18.83
N ILE A 41 5.46 38.80 -17.54
CA ILE A 41 5.09 40.13 -17.04
C ILE A 41 6.16 41.15 -17.45
N GLU A 42 7.45 40.79 -17.38
CA GLU A 42 8.55 41.64 -17.86
C GLU A 42 8.47 41.90 -19.38
N MET A 43 7.95 40.94 -20.15
CA MET A 43 7.64 41.12 -21.59
C MET A 43 6.38 41.98 -21.85
N GLY A 44 5.71 42.46 -20.80
CA GLY A 44 4.55 43.34 -20.90
C GLY A 44 3.20 42.62 -21.02
N MET A 45 3.12 41.31 -20.76
CA MET A 45 1.85 40.60 -20.68
C MET A 45 1.09 40.95 -19.41
N GLU A 46 -0.25 40.96 -19.49
CA GLU A 46 -1.09 41.06 -18.29
C GLU A 46 -0.97 39.80 -17.43
N GLU A 47 -1.12 39.99 -16.12
CA GLU A 47 -0.88 38.97 -15.10
C GLU A 47 -1.71 37.67 -15.29
N GLU A 48 -2.98 37.79 -15.68
CA GLU A 48 -3.84 36.63 -15.96
C GLU A 48 -3.44 35.89 -17.24
N GLU A 49 -2.99 36.62 -18.26
CA GLU A 49 -2.54 36.05 -19.53
C GLU A 49 -1.19 35.36 -19.35
N ALA A 50 -0.27 36.00 -18.61
CA ALA A 50 1.01 35.42 -18.20
C ALA A 50 0.81 34.11 -17.43
N LEU A 51 -0.11 34.06 -16.47
CA LEU A 51 -0.44 32.84 -15.72
C LEU A 51 -0.96 31.71 -16.63
N SER A 52 -1.98 32.00 -17.44
CA SER A 52 -2.58 31.04 -18.37
C SER A 52 -1.55 30.48 -19.33
N GLU A 53 -0.69 31.34 -19.87
CA GLU A 53 0.31 30.93 -20.83
C GLU A 53 1.48 30.19 -20.16
N SER A 54 1.89 30.56 -18.95
CA SER A 54 2.91 29.83 -18.18
C SER A 54 2.46 28.41 -17.84
N LEU A 55 1.20 28.22 -17.42
CA LEU A 55 0.65 26.88 -17.18
C LEU A 55 0.61 26.04 -18.46
N LYS A 56 0.29 26.65 -19.61
CA LYS A 56 0.37 25.97 -20.92
C LYS A 56 1.80 25.60 -21.30
N SER A 57 2.78 26.45 -21.02
CA SER A 57 4.20 26.22 -21.31
C SER A 57 4.78 25.04 -20.53
N ILE A 58 4.32 24.79 -19.30
CA ILE A 58 4.76 23.63 -18.50
C ILE A 58 4.19 22.32 -19.06
N GLY A 59 2.98 22.37 -19.62
CA GLY A 59 2.39 21.29 -20.39
C GLY A 59 1.30 20.52 -19.65
N ASP A 60 0.99 19.31 -20.14
CA ASP A 60 -0.10 18.49 -19.62
C ASP A 60 0.26 17.85 -18.26
N PRO A 61 -0.55 18.07 -17.20
CA PRO A 61 -0.40 17.39 -15.91
C PRO A 61 -0.24 15.87 -15.99
N LYS A 62 -0.93 15.21 -16.94
CA LYS A 62 -0.83 13.75 -17.11
C LYS A 62 0.54 13.32 -17.62
N PHE A 63 1.14 14.11 -18.50
CA PHE A 63 2.48 13.84 -19.00
C PHE A 63 3.52 14.07 -17.89
N LEU A 64 3.39 15.18 -17.16
CA LEU A 64 4.32 15.55 -16.10
C LEU A 64 4.29 14.55 -14.93
N SER A 65 3.10 14.10 -14.51
CA SER A 65 2.96 13.08 -13.46
C SER A 65 3.60 11.73 -13.85
N ARG A 66 3.55 11.33 -15.13
CA ARG A 66 4.29 10.14 -15.62
C ARG A 66 5.79 10.34 -15.55
N LYS A 67 6.29 11.51 -15.94
CA LYS A 67 7.71 11.86 -15.85
C LYS A 67 8.17 11.84 -14.38
N TYR A 68 7.40 12.39 -13.46
CA TYR A 68 7.72 12.31 -12.03
C TYR A 68 7.67 10.88 -11.48
N ASN A 69 6.73 10.04 -11.92
CA ASN A 69 6.70 8.64 -11.50
C ASN A 69 7.88 7.82 -12.03
N SER A 70 8.46 8.18 -13.19
CA SER A 70 9.66 7.53 -13.72
C SER A 70 10.93 7.96 -12.99
N VAL A 71 11.03 9.24 -12.64
CA VAL A 71 12.17 9.80 -11.87
C VAL A 71 12.09 9.39 -10.40
N TYR A 72 10.95 9.63 -9.75
CA TYR A 72 10.72 9.39 -8.31
C TYR A 72 9.90 8.12 -8.05
N SER A 73 10.37 7.00 -8.58
CA SER A 73 9.70 5.71 -8.36
C SER A 73 9.53 5.36 -6.88
N ILE A 74 8.42 4.69 -6.55
CA ILE A 74 8.21 4.18 -5.20
C ILE A 74 9.24 3.07 -4.90
N SER A 75 9.90 3.18 -3.74
CA SER A 75 10.97 2.23 -3.39
C SER A 75 10.42 0.82 -3.19
N ARG A 76 10.98 -0.14 -3.94
CA ARG A 76 10.74 -1.59 -3.81
C ARG A 76 11.67 -2.24 -2.77
N LEU A 77 12.68 -1.50 -2.32
CA LEU A 77 13.72 -2.00 -1.44
C LEU A 77 13.17 -2.63 -0.14
N PRO A 78 12.14 -2.06 0.53
CA PRO A 78 11.53 -2.71 1.70
C PRO A 78 10.92 -4.08 1.40
N LEU A 79 10.23 -4.23 0.26
CA LEU A 79 9.65 -5.51 -0.17
C LEU A 79 10.73 -6.54 -0.52
N ILE A 80 11.80 -6.11 -1.20
CA ILE A 80 12.93 -6.97 -1.56
C ILE A 80 13.67 -7.43 -0.30
N LEU A 81 14.01 -6.51 0.61
CA LEU A 81 14.67 -6.84 1.89
C LEU A 81 13.82 -7.82 2.70
N TRP A 82 12.51 -7.60 2.76
CA TRP A 82 11.62 -8.53 3.47
C TRP A 82 11.60 -9.91 2.81
N SER A 83 11.65 -10.00 1.48
CA SER A 83 11.76 -11.28 0.76
C SER A 83 13.08 -12.00 1.08
N VAL A 84 14.21 -11.28 1.02
CA VAL A 84 15.53 -11.82 1.37
C VAL A 84 15.55 -12.33 2.80
N MET A 85 14.99 -11.57 3.74
CA MET A 85 14.89 -11.98 5.14
C MET A 85 14.06 -13.27 5.31
N ASN A 86 12.94 -13.41 4.60
CA ASN A 86 12.14 -14.65 4.64
C ASN A 86 12.94 -15.85 4.11
N ILE A 87 13.73 -15.67 3.06
CA ILE A 87 14.59 -16.73 2.52
C ILE A 87 15.67 -17.12 3.53
N LEU A 88 16.34 -16.14 4.16
CA LEU A 88 17.34 -16.40 5.19
C LEU A 88 16.74 -17.14 6.40
N LEU A 89 15.53 -16.76 6.83
CA LEU A 89 14.80 -17.43 7.89
C LEU A 89 14.46 -18.87 7.53
N LEU A 90 13.97 -19.13 6.31
CA LEU A 90 13.69 -20.49 5.84
C LEU A 90 14.97 -21.35 5.79
N SER A 91 16.09 -20.80 5.30
CA SER A 91 17.38 -21.49 5.29
C SER A 91 17.87 -21.81 6.70
N PHE A 92 17.69 -20.87 7.64
CA PHE A 92 18.06 -21.07 9.04
C PHE A 92 17.19 -22.13 9.72
N ILE A 93 15.88 -22.11 9.48
CA ILE A 93 14.95 -23.15 9.95
C ILE A 93 15.35 -24.52 9.38
N PHE A 94 15.64 -24.59 8.08
CA PHE A 94 16.07 -25.82 7.43
C PHE A 94 17.38 -26.35 8.02
N PHE A 95 18.35 -25.46 8.29
CA PHE A 95 19.59 -25.81 8.96
C PHE A 95 19.35 -26.39 10.37
N ILE A 96 18.47 -25.76 11.16
CA ILE A 96 18.11 -26.27 12.49
C ILE A 96 17.47 -27.65 12.39
N ILE A 97 16.53 -27.83 11.46
CA ILE A 97 15.87 -29.12 11.21
C ILE A 97 16.95 -30.18 10.93
N LEU A 98 17.82 -29.97 9.95
CA LEU A 98 18.84 -30.95 9.56
C LEU A 98 19.80 -31.34 10.70
N ASN A 99 20.23 -30.37 11.53
CA ASN A 99 21.23 -30.62 12.56
C ASN A 99 20.65 -31.15 13.87
N GLN A 100 19.33 -31.01 14.09
CA GLN A 100 18.72 -31.28 15.40
C GLN A 100 17.44 -32.12 15.36
N LEU A 101 17.19 -32.86 14.27
CA LEU A 101 16.01 -33.73 14.12
C LEU A 101 15.71 -34.62 15.34
N ARG A 102 16.73 -35.05 16.09
CA ARG A 102 16.60 -35.95 17.25
C ARG A 102 16.18 -35.27 18.55
N ILE A 103 16.23 -33.94 18.62
CA ILE A 103 16.00 -33.15 19.86
C ILE A 103 14.58 -32.58 19.88
N PHE A 104 13.87 -32.58 18.75
CA PHE A 104 12.54 -31.98 18.67
C PHE A 104 11.43 -32.87 19.22
N ASN A 105 10.60 -32.28 20.07
CA ASN A 105 9.32 -32.86 20.45
C ASN A 105 8.25 -32.56 19.39
N THR A 106 7.12 -33.25 19.46
CA THR A 106 6.01 -33.10 18.48
C THR A 106 5.52 -31.65 18.36
N ILE A 107 5.54 -30.89 19.46
CA ILE A 107 5.14 -29.47 19.47
C ILE A 107 6.13 -28.61 18.67
N ASP A 108 7.43 -28.86 18.79
CA ASP A 108 8.45 -28.13 18.02
C ASP A 108 8.28 -28.38 16.53
N HIS A 109 8.08 -29.64 16.12
CA HIS A 109 7.78 -29.98 14.73
C HIS A 109 6.55 -29.23 14.18
N LEU A 110 5.47 -29.15 14.97
CA LEU A 110 4.28 -28.39 14.59
C LEU A 110 4.61 -26.90 14.39
N LEU A 111 5.33 -26.29 15.34
CA LEU A 111 5.74 -24.89 15.26
C LEU A 111 6.65 -24.61 14.06
N PHE A 112 7.55 -25.54 13.72
CA PHE A 112 8.37 -25.45 12.51
C PHE A 112 7.52 -25.45 11.24
N ILE A 113 6.57 -26.38 11.11
CA ILE A 113 5.67 -26.46 9.96
C ILE A 113 4.87 -25.16 9.82
N VAL A 114 4.31 -24.66 10.92
CA VAL A 114 3.55 -23.40 10.92
C VAL A 114 4.43 -22.22 10.51
N THR A 115 5.68 -22.13 11.02
CA THR A 115 6.62 -21.06 10.65
C THR A 115 6.94 -21.09 9.16
N ILE A 116 7.23 -22.28 8.63
CA ILE A 116 7.51 -22.48 7.20
C ILE A 116 6.32 -22.04 6.35
N LEU A 117 5.10 -22.43 6.72
CA LEU A 117 3.88 -22.02 6.01
C LEU A 117 3.70 -20.50 6.03
N ILE A 118 3.91 -19.83 7.17
CA ILE A 118 3.84 -18.37 7.28
C ILE A 118 4.87 -17.70 6.36
N CYS A 119 6.12 -18.16 6.37
CA CYS A 119 7.18 -17.63 5.50
C CYS A 119 6.85 -17.82 4.02
N ILE A 120 6.31 -18.98 3.61
CA ILE A 120 5.90 -19.23 2.22
C ILE A 120 4.75 -18.31 1.81
N ILE A 121 3.71 -18.19 2.65
CA ILE A 121 2.57 -17.31 2.38
C ILE A 121 3.04 -15.85 2.25
N SER A 122 3.90 -15.40 3.17
CA SER A 122 4.53 -14.08 3.17
C SER A 122 5.29 -13.80 1.86
N LEU A 123 6.11 -14.76 1.40
CA LEU A 123 6.82 -14.65 0.13
C LEU A 123 5.88 -14.56 -1.08
N VAL A 124 4.85 -15.41 -1.14
CA VAL A 124 3.86 -15.38 -2.23
C VAL A 124 3.13 -14.04 -2.28
N LEU A 125 2.71 -13.52 -1.13
CA LEU A 125 2.06 -12.21 -1.03
C LEU A 125 3.00 -11.09 -1.47
N ASN A 126 4.27 -11.14 -1.07
CA ASN A 126 5.28 -10.15 -1.42
C ASN A 126 5.57 -10.15 -2.94
N ILE A 127 5.77 -11.32 -3.55
CA ILE A 127 5.94 -11.48 -5.00
C ILE A 127 4.75 -10.87 -5.74
N LYS A 128 3.53 -11.17 -5.29
CA LYS A 128 2.31 -10.60 -5.88
C LYS A 128 2.25 -9.08 -5.72
N TYR A 129 2.73 -8.54 -4.61
CA TYR A 129 2.83 -7.11 -4.38
C TYR A 129 3.84 -6.44 -5.32
N VAL A 130 5.06 -6.98 -5.41
CA VAL A 130 6.13 -6.46 -6.27
C VAL A 130 5.72 -6.49 -7.75
N THR A 131 5.15 -7.61 -8.20
CA THR A 131 4.65 -7.75 -9.58
C THR A 131 3.55 -6.75 -9.89
N THR A 132 2.59 -6.56 -8.98
CA THR A 132 1.53 -5.57 -9.18
C THR A 132 2.08 -4.14 -9.21
N LEU A 133 3.02 -3.80 -8.33
CA LEU A 133 3.70 -2.49 -8.37
C LEU A 133 4.48 -2.27 -9.67
N ASN A 134 5.15 -3.30 -10.19
CA ASN A 134 5.85 -3.22 -11.48
C ASN A 134 4.90 -2.98 -12.66
N ILE A 135 3.69 -3.53 -12.62
CA ILE A 135 2.65 -3.24 -13.61
C ILE A 135 2.20 -1.78 -13.49
N LEU A 136 1.93 -1.31 -12.27
CA LEU A 136 1.48 0.04 -12.01
C LEU A 136 2.49 1.12 -12.40
N MET A 137 3.78 0.88 -12.20
CA MET A 137 4.83 1.81 -12.62
C MET A 137 4.87 2.03 -14.13
N LYS A 138 4.31 1.11 -14.92
CA LYS A 138 4.21 1.21 -16.38
C LYS A 138 2.83 1.66 -16.86
N ASP A 139 1.87 1.76 -15.94
CA ASP A 139 0.47 2.05 -16.29
C ASP A 139 0.20 3.55 -16.19
N ASN A 140 -0.85 3.99 -16.87
CA ASN A 140 -1.31 5.37 -16.78
C ASN A 140 -2.10 5.56 -15.49
N LEU A 141 -1.47 6.15 -14.50
CA LEU A 141 -2.10 6.45 -13.22
C LEU A 141 -2.98 7.68 -13.37
N ILE A 142 -4.21 7.57 -12.89
CA ILE A 142 -5.21 8.64 -12.94
C ILE A 142 -5.43 9.21 -11.53
N PHE A 143 -5.40 8.33 -10.52
CA PHE A 143 -5.55 8.71 -9.13
C PHE A 143 -4.83 7.72 -8.23
N VAL A 144 -4.09 8.24 -7.27
CA VAL A 144 -3.46 7.47 -6.20
C VAL A 144 -4.06 7.96 -4.88
N GLN A 145 -4.62 7.05 -4.09
CA GLN A 145 -5.12 7.43 -2.78
C GLN A 145 -3.95 7.74 -1.85
N HIS A 146 -3.83 9.01 -1.49
CA HIS A 146 -2.80 9.51 -0.58
C HIS A 146 -3.21 9.34 0.88
N LYS A 147 -2.21 9.20 1.75
CA LYS A 147 -2.44 9.14 3.19
C LYS A 147 -2.68 10.55 3.71
N TYR A 148 -3.94 10.91 3.93
CA TYR A 148 -4.27 12.17 4.58
C TYR A 148 -3.84 12.15 6.05
N LYS A 149 -3.07 13.17 6.47
CA LYS A 149 -2.43 13.34 7.79
C LYS A 149 -3.36 13.11 9.01
N ARG A 150 -4.69 13.12 8.84
CA ARG A 150 -5.69 13.04 9.92
C ARG A 150 -6.74 11.93 9.79
N SER A 151 -6.74 11.12 8.73
CA SER A 151 -7.76 10.08 8.60
C SER A 151 -7.27 8.87 7.81
N SER A 152 -7.29 7.71 8.47
CA SER A 152 -7.15 6.43 7.80
C SER A 152 -8.36 6.14 6.92
N SER A 153 -8.12 5.62 5.71
CA SER A 153 -9.21 5.17 4.85
C SER A 153 -9.93 3.97 5.48
N TYR A 154 -11.19 3.67 5.13
CA TYR A 154 -11.80 2.44 5.65
C TYR A 154 -11.01 1.20 5.21
N ILE A 155 -10.54 1.17 3.96
CA ILE A 155 -9.64 0.12 3.46
C ILE A 155 -8.43 -0.04 4.39
N GLU A 156 -7.82 1.07 4.80
CA GLU A 156 -6.73 1.08 5.77
C GLU A 156 -7.21 0.57 7.13
N ASN A 157 -8.30 1.07 7.71
CA ASN A 157 -8.84 0.59 8.99
C ASN A 157 -9.19 -0.90 8.97
N LYS A 158 -9.75 -1.42 7.88
CA LYS A 158 -10.07 -2.84 7.72
C LYS A 158 -8.80 -3.67 7.60
N THR A 159 -7.81 -3.18 6.84
CA THR A 159 -6.49 -3.78 6.72
C THR A 159 -5.81 -3.82 8.09
N ASN A 160 -5.79 -2.70 8.80
CA ASN A 160 -5.24 -2.57 10.16
C ASN A 160 -5.95 -3.50 11.14
N LYS A 161 -7.29 -3.54 11.12
CA LYS A 161 -8.06 -4.43 11.97
C LYS A 161 -7.76 -5.90 11.68
N LEU A 162 -7.62 -6.28 10.42
CA LEU A 162 -7.27 -7.65 10.04
C LEU A 162 -5.85 -8.00 10.46
N PHE A 163 -4.90 -7.07 10.34
CA PHE A 163 -3.55 -7.23 10.86
C PHE A 163 -3.52 -7.29 12.40
N ILE A 164 -4.26 -6.45 13.10
CA ILE A 164 -4.32 -6.46 14.57
C ILE A 164 -4.97 -7.76 15.05
N VAL A 165 -6.14 -8.14 14.53
CA VAL A 165 -6.84 -9.36 14.93
C VAL A 165 -6.01 -10.60 14.57
N GLY A 166 -5.44 -10.64 13.36
CA GLY A 166 -4.55 -11.73 12.95
C GLY A 166 -3.31 -11.83 13.85
N TYR A 167 -2.72 -10.69 14.22
CA TYR A 167 -1.62 -10.64 15.17
C TYR A 167 -2.01 -11.14 16.55
N THR A 168 -3.14 -10.69 17.09
CA THR A 168 -3.64 -11.12 18.40
C THR A 168 -3.90 -12.62 18.42
N ILE A 169 -4.54 -13.18 17.38
CA ILE A 169 -4.76 -14.62 17.26
C ILE A 169 -3.43 -15.37 17.22
N LEU A 170 -2.46 -14.87 16.44
CA LEU A 170 -1.12 -15.46 16.37
C LEU A 170 -0.46 -15.46 17.75
N VAL A 171 -0.45 -14.32 18.47
CA VAL A 171 0.11 -14.23 19.83
C VAL A 171 -0.59 -15.18 20.80
N LEU A 172 -1.92 -15.31 20.75
CA LEU A 172 -2.66 -16.23 21.60
C LEU A 172 -2.34 -17.70 21.30
N LEU A 173 -2.24 -18.07 20.02
CA LEU A 173 -1.82 -19.42 19.61
C LEU A 173 -0.40 -19.72 20.10
N ILE A 174 0.50 -18.76 19.94
CA ILE A 174 1.87 -18.82 20.41
C ILE A 174 1.92 -19.02 21.94
N PHE A 175 1.20 -18.19 22.70
CA PHE A 175 1.15 -18.29 24.15
C PHE A 175 0.56 -19.64 24.61
N SER A 176 -0.49 -20.12 23.93
CA SER A 176 -1.10 -21.41 24.22
C SER A 176 -0.13 -22.57 23.98
N ALA A 177 0.66 -22.54 22.90
CA ALA A 177 1.64 -23.58 22.59
C ALA A 177 2.77 -23.63 23.63
N VAL A 178 3.28 -22.46 24.05
CA VAL A 178 4.27 -22.36 25.14
C VAL A 178 3.70 -22.88 26.45
N PHE A 179 2.47 -22.48 26.79
CA PHE A 179 1.83 -22.86 28.04
C PHE A 179 1.59 -24.37 28.13
N VAL A 180 1.08 -24.98 27.05
CA VAL A 180 0.91 -26.44 26.96
C VAL A 180 2.24 -27.16 27.14
N ARG A 181 3.33 -26.64 26.55
CA ARG A 181 4.66 -27.22 26.70
C ARG A 181 5.17 -27.15 28.13
N ILE A 182 5.01 -26.00 28.82
CA ILE A 182 5.39 -25.86 30.23
C ILE A 182 4.63 -26.85 31.12
N ILE A 183 3.35 -27.11 30.85
CA ILE A 183 2.56 -28.11 31.58
C ILE A 183 3.10 -29.53 31.35
N LEU A 184 3.43 -29.89 30.11
CA LEU A 184 3.84 -31.24 29.74
C LEU A 184 5.27 -31.59 30.18
N GLU A 185 6.21 -30.65 30.03
CA GLU A 185 7.63 -30.88 30.30
C GLU A 185 8.06 -30.41 31.70
N GLY A 186 7.25 -29.58 32.35
CA GLY A 186 7.62 -28.90 33.60
C GLY A 186 8.54 -27.70 33.36
N PHE A 187 8.41 -26.68 34.22
CA PHE A 187 9.05 -25.38 34.03
C PHE A 187 10.59 -25.45 33.94
N ASN A 188 11.24 -26.27 34.78
CA ASN A 188 12.69 -26.38 34.82
C ASN A 188 13.27 -27.05 33.57
N GLN A 189 12.58 -28.05 33.02
CA GLN A 189 13.04 -28.76 31.83
C GLN A 189 12.80 -27.92 30.57
N TYR A 190 11.70 -27.16 30.54
CA TYR A 190 11.45 -26.15 29.49
C TYR A 190 12.55 -25.07 29.42
N LEU A 191 13.11 -24.61 30.55
CA LEU A 191 14.19 -23.62 30.52
C LEU A 191 15.50 -24.18 29.93
N VAL A 192 15.69 -25.50 29.95
CA VAL A 192 16.88 -26.17 29.40
C VAL A 192 16.68 -26.50 27.91
N ASP A 193 15.51 -27.03 27.54
CA ASP A 193 15.24 -27.58 26.19
C ASP A 193 14.36 -26.67 25.30
N GLY A 194 13.70 -25.66 25.87
CA GLY A 194 12.67 -24.83 25.22
C GLY A 194 13.20 -23.70 24.33
N ASN A 195 14.53 -23.58 24.17
CA ASN A 195 15.15 -22.48 23.43
C ASN A 195 14.68 -22.39 21.96
N TYR A 196 14.39 -23.52 21.31
CA TYR A 196 13.95 -23.56 19.91
C TYR A 196 12.51 -23.08 19.74
N SER A 197 11.61 -23.46 20.64
CA SER A 197 10.23 -22.94 20.64
C SER A 197 10.24 -21.42 20.76
N ILE A 198 10.95 -20.84 21.73
CA ILE A 198 11.03 -19.38 21.92
C ILE A 198 11.60 -18.68 20.68
N LEU A 199 12.65 -19.25 20.09
CA LEU A 199 13.26 -18.73 18.87
C LEU A 199 12.27 -18.73 17.68
N MET A 200 11.54 -19.83 17.46
CA MET A 200 10.53 -19.91 16.38
C MET A 200 9.42 -18.87 16.57
N LEU A 201 9.01 -18.64 17.81
CA LEU A 201 8.00 -17.65 18.16
C LEU A 201 8.47 -16.22 17.87
N LEU A 202 9.72 -15.90 18.20
CA LEU A 202 10.33 -14.62 17.86
C LEU A 202 10.45 -14.43 16.34
N VAL A 203 10.77 -15.50 15.61
CA VAL A 203 10.80 -15.48 14.13
C VAL A 203 9.41 -15.21 13.55
N MET A 204 8.37 -15.91 14.00
CA MET A 204 6.99 -15.67 13.56
C MET A 204 6.55 -14.23 13.85
N HIS A 205 6.86 -13.74 15.05
CA HIS A 205 6.46 -12.40 15.49
C HIS A 205 7.15 -11.29 14.68
N SER A 206 8.47 -11.38 14.51
CA SER A 206 9.26 -10.42 13.73
C SER A 206 8.84 -10.41 12.25
N ASN A 207 8.56 -11.58 11.68
CA ASN A 207 8.07 -11.69 10.30
C ASN A 207 6.74 -10.95 10.12
N TYR A 208 5.82 -11.14 11.06
CA TYR A 208 4.50 -10.50 11.05
C TYR A 208 4.59 -8.97 11.18
N LEU A 209 5.39 -8.47 12.12
CA LEU A 209 5.60 -7.04 12.33
C LEU A 209 6.24 -6.36 11.12
N LEU A 210 7.26 -6.98 10.53
CA LEU A 210 7.89 -6.45 9.33
C LEU A 210 6.94 -6.43 8.14
N GLY A 211 6.11 -7.47 8.00
CA GLY A 211 5.02 -7.48 7.02
C GLY A 211 4.09 -6.28 7.20
N ILE A 212 3.62 -6.03 8.43
CA ILE A 212 2.82 -4.83 8.74
C ILE A 212 3.54 -3.55 8.29
N ILE A 213 4.77 -3.31 8.74
CA ILE A 213 5.48 -2.06 8.46
C ILE A 213 5.63 -1.84 6.96
N VAL A 214 5.99 -2.90 6.22
CA VAL A 214 6.16 -2.84 4.77
C VAL A 214 4.81 -2.57 4.08
N TYR A 215 3.74 -3.27 4.44
CA TYR A 215 2.44 -3.10 3.80
C TYR A 215 1.82 -1.72 4.02
N PHE A 216 2.06 -1.10 5.17
CA PHE A 216 1.53 0.23 5.48
C PHE A 216 2.22 1.36 4.73
N LYS A 217 3.40 1.12 4.14
CA LYS A 217 4.15 2.11 3.38
C LYS A 217 3.58 2.35 1.97
N TYR A 218 2.80 1.41 1.43
CA TYR A 218 2.31 1.47 0.06
C TYR A 218 0.85 1.97 -0.02
N PRO A 219 0.49 2.71 -1.09
CA PRO A 219 -0.88 3.19 -1.31
C PRO A 219 -1.88 2.03 -1.38
N LYS A 220 -3.07 2.26 -0.84
CA LYS A 220 -4.09 1.21 -0.68
C LYS A 220 -5.07 1.11 -1.84
N LEU A 221 -5.18 2.17 -2.61
CA LEU A 221 -6.09 2.29 -3.74
C LEU A 221 -5.42 3.09 -4.84
N ILE A 222 -5.41 2.55 -6.05
CA ILE A 222 -4.88 3.22 -7.24
C ILE A 222 -5.89 3.03 -8.37
N ILE A 223 -6.17 4.09 -9.11
CA ILE A 223 -7.04 4.09 -10.28
C ILE A 223 -6.18 4.32 -11.52
N THR A 224 -6.33 3.43 -12.49
CA THR A 224 -5.61 3.49 -13.77
C THR A 224 -6.57 3.36 -14.93
N ASP A 225 -6.06 3.51 -16.15
CA ASP A 225 -6.85 3.27 -17.37
C ASP A 225 -7.43 1.86 -17.47
N ARG A 226 -6.83 0.87 -16.79
CA ARG A 226 -7.28 -0.54 -16.80
C ARG A 226 -8.36 -0.84 -15.78
N GLY A 227 -8.42 -0.06 -14.71
CA GLY A 227 -9.32 -0.33 -13.61
C GLY A 227 -8.82 0.22 -12.28
N LEU A 228 -9.32 -0.39 -11.22
CA LEU A 228 -9.07 0.01 -9.85
C LEU A 228 -8.30 -1.09 -9.12
N TYR A 229 -7.10 -0.75 -8.66
CA TYR A 229 -6.23 -1.61 -7.87
C TYR A 229 -6.47 -1.38 -6.38
N ILE A 230 -6.75 -2.46 -5.64
CA ILE A 230 -6.94 -2.46 -4.19
C ILE A 230 -5.84 -3.27 -3.53
N PHE A 231 -5.18 -2.67 -2.55
CA PHE A 231 -4.05 -3.22 -1.81
C PHE A 231 -4.39 -3.44 -0.32
N THR A 232 -5.43 -4.24 -0.05
CA THR A 232 -5.87 -4.59 1.31
C THR A 232 -5.07 -5.74 1.92
N ASP A 233 -5.03 -6.86 1.21
CA ASP A 233 -4.53 -8.16 1.66
C ASP A 233 -3.69 -8.76 0.53
N ILE A 234 -4.38 -9.05 -0.57
CA ILE A 234 -3.86 -9.55 -1.81
C ILE A 234 -4.17 -8.45 -2.82
N PRO A 235 -3.16 -7.90 -3.53
CA PRO A 235 -3.40 -6.94 -4.60
C PRO A 235 -4.43 -7.49 -5.60
N LYS A 236 -5.49 -6.72 -5.83
CA LYS A 236 -6.61 -7.08 -6.72
C LYS A 236 -6.87 -5.95 -7.69
N LEU A 237 -6.93 -6.28 -8.97
CA LEU A 237 -7.44 -5.38 -10.01
C LEU A 237 -8.93 -5.65 -10.21
N ILE A 238 -9.74 -4.60 -10.18
CA ILE A 238 -11.13 -4.58 -10.63
C ILE A 238 -11.13 -3.84 -11.96
N ARG A 239 -11.37 -4.54 -13.06
CA ARG A 239 -11.39 -3.92 -14.39
C ARG A 239 -12.63 -3.05 -14.56
N TRP A 240 -12.57 -2.06 -15.44
CA TRP A 240 -13.74 -1.24 -15.76
C TRP A 240 -14.90 -2.10 -16.29
N ASP A 241 -14.60 -3.12 -17.09
CA ASP A 241 -15.58 -4.06 -17.65
C ASP A 241 -16.25 -4.95 -16.59
N ASP A 242 -15.67 -5.06 -15.39
CA ASP A 242 -16.19 -5.93 -14.34
C ASP A 242 -17.45 -5.37 -13.67
N PHE A 243 -17.86 -4.14 -13.98
CA PHE A 243 -19.02 -3.48 -13.36
C PHE A 243 -19.75 -2.53 -14.32
N ASN A 244 -21.08 -2.45 -14.19
CA ASN A 244 -21.93 -1.61 -15.04
C ASN A 244 -22.61 -0.47 -14.28
N GLN A 245 -22.58 -0.49 -12.95
CA GLN A 245 -23.21 0.51 -12.09
C GLN A 245 -22.26 0.90 -10.97
N TYR A 246 -22.35 2.17 -10.53
CA TYR A 246 -21.68 2.63 -9.33
C TYR A 246 -22.58 3.61 -8.59
N LYS A 247 -22.40 3.73 -7.27
CA LYS A 247 -23.06 4.75 -6.45
C LYS A 247 -22.14 5.24 -5.36
N TRP A 248 -22.31 6.51 -5.02
CA TRP A 248 -21.67 7.12 -3.87
C TRP A 248 -22.62 7.11 -2.67
N ILE A 249 -22.11 6.74 -1.50
CA ILE A 249 -22.86 6.78 -0.25
C ILE A 249 -22.07 7.63 0.74
N LYS A 250 -22.70 8.66 1.29
CA LYS A 250 -22.11 9.48 2.35
C LYS A 250 -22.23 8.75 3.68
N ASP A 251 -21.12 8.55 4.36
CA ASP A 251 -21.04 7.88 5.66
C ASP A 251 -20.06 8.66 6.55
N SER A 252 -20.57 9.20 7.66
CA SER A 252 -19.75 9.80 8.73
C SER A 252 -18.72 10.85 8.25
N GLY A 253 -19.15 11.74 7.34
CA GLY A 253 -18.31 12.82 6.80
C GLY A 253 -17.34 12.40 5.69
N ALA A 254 -17.51 11.20 5.11
CA ALA A 254 -16.77 10.74 3.95
C ALA A 254 -17.71 10.06 2.93
N TYR A 255 -17.18 9.75 1.76
CA TYR A 255 -17.90 8.98 0.75
C TYR A 255 -17.36 7.56 0.65
N ARG A 256 -18.27 6.63 0.38
CA ARG A 256 -18.02 5.24 -0.01
C ARG A 256 -18.42 5.03 -1.47
N LEU A 257 -17.61 4.31 -2.22
CA LEU A 257 -17.89 3.93 -3.60
C LEU A 257 -18.39 2.47 -3.64
N ASP A 258 -19.65 2.27 -4.03
CA ASP A 258 -20.18 0.93 -4.27
C ASP A 258 -20.22 0.67 -5.78
N LEU A 259 -19.46 -0.32 -6.26
CA LEU A 259 -19.52 -0.79 -7.65
C LEU A 259 -20.47 -1.99 -7.75
N SER A 260 -21.20 -2.15 -8.84
CA SER A 260 -22.13 -3.27 -9.06
C SER A 260 -22.01 -3.86 -10.45
N ASN A 261 -22.12 -5.19 -10.49
CA ASN A 261 -22.35 -5.94 -11.72
C ASN A 261 -23.59 -6.81 -11.53
N ASN A 262 -24.55 -6.70 -12.48
CA ASN A 262 -25.70 -7.59 -12.66
C ASN A 262 -26.22 -8.23 -11.34
N LYS A 263 -26.69 -7.38 -10.42
CA LYS A 263 -27.33 -7.67 -9.11
C LYS A 263 -26.44 -7.86 -7.87
N ARG A 264 -25.10 -7.84 -7.95
CA ARG A 264 -24.22 -7.85 -6.75
C ARG A 264 -23.35 -6.59 -6.68
N TYR A 265 -23.49 -5.85 -5.57
CA TYR A 265 -22.61 -4.74 -5.23
C TYR A 265 -21.31 -5.25 -4.61
N LYS A 266 -20.19 -4.97 -5.26
CA LYS A 266 -18.85 -5.04 -4.68
C LYS A 266 -18.51 -3.68 -4.07
N LYS A 267 -18.59 -3.61 -2.75
CA LYS A 267 -18.38 -2.38 -1.99
C LYS A 267 -16.89 -2.05 -1.92
N ILE A 268 -16.50 -0.89 -2.43
CA ILE A 268 -15.15 -0.33 -2.27
C ILE A 268 -15.22 0.72 -1.18
N TYR A 269 -14.83 0.28 0.00
CA TYR A 269 -14.85 1.14 1.17
C TYR A 269 -13.57 1.99 1.24
N GLY A 270 -13.49 3.07 0.46
CA GLY A 270 -12.55 4.16 0.72
C GLY A 270 -13.17 5.18 1.68
N ARG A 271 -12.34 5.93 2.41
CA ARG A 271 -12.76 7.21 3.01
C ARG A 271 -12.37 8.26 1.98
N PHE A 272 -13.29 8.61 1.09
CA PHE A 272 -13.05 9.63 0.07
C PHE A 272 -13.57 10.96 0.60
N ILE A 273 -12.75 12.00 0.55
CA ILE A 273 -13.21 13.37 0.82
C ILE A 273 -14.01 13.90 -0.38
N ASP A 274 -14.67 15.05 -0.24
CA ASP A 274 -15.45 15.65 -1.33
C ASP A 274 -14.61 15.82 -2.61
N VAL A 275 -13.35 16.23 -2.48
CA VAL A 275 -12.41 16.39 -3.60
C VAL A 275 -12.16 15.06 -4.31
N ASP A 276 -11.80 14.00 -3.58
CA ASP A 276 -11.60 12.66 -4.15
C ASP A 276 -12.85 12.17 -4.88
N LYS A 277 -14.03 12.38 -4.28
CA LYS A 277 -15.30 11.98 -4.87
C LYS A 277 -15.51 12.66 -6.21
N ILE A 278 -15.29 13.98 -6.30
CA ILE A 278 -15.46 14.73 -7.56
C ILE A 278 -14.52 14.19 -8.64
N VAL A 279 -13.24 14.00 -8.30
CA VAL A 279 -12.23 13.47 -9.21
C VAL A 279 -12.61 12.08 -9.71
N ILE A 280 -12.93 11.17 -8.79
CA ILE A 280 -13.26 9.78 -9.12
C ILE A 280 -14.59 9.69 -9.88
N ASP A 281 -15.58 10.51 -9.54
CA ASP A 281 -16.87 10.55 -10.24
C ASP A 281 -16.71 11.01 -11.69
N ASN A 282 -15.87 12.00 -11.95
CA ASN A 282 -15.55 12.45 -13.32
C ASN A 282 -14.86 11.34 -14.13
N ILE A 283 -13.93 10.61 -13.51
CA ILE A 283 -13.26 9.46 -14.15
C ILE A 283 -14.29 8.36 -14.50
N LEU A 284 -15.17 8.03 -13.56
CA LEU A 284 -16.18 6.99 -13.73
C LEU A 284 -17.22 7.34 -14.80
N LYS A 285 -17.63 8.61 -14.90
CA LYS A 285 -18.53 9.09 -15.97
C LYS A 285 -17.88 8.99 -17.34
N ASN A 286 -16.63 9.44 -17.47
CA ASN A 286 -15.90 9.44 -18.74
C ASN A 286 -15.60 8.03 -19.28
N LYS A 287 -15.58 7.00 -18.43
CA LYS A 287 -15.39 5.61 -18.85
C LYS A 287 -16.70 4.89 -19.23
N LYS A 288 -17.87 5.49 -18.95
CA LYS A 288 -19.19 4.93 -19.29
C LYS A 288 -19.82 5.53 -20.53
N ASN A 289 -19.31 6.68 -20.99
CA ASN A 289 -19.63 7.26 -22.29
C ASN A 289 -18.66 6.71 -23.34
#